data_AF-A0A084JG73-F1
#
_entry.id   AF-A0A084JG73-F1
#
_cell.length_a   1.000
_cell.length_b   1.000
_cell.length_c   1.000
_cell.angle_alpha   90.00
_cell.angle_beta   90.00
_cell.angle_gamma   90.00
#
_symmetry.space_group_name_H-M   'P 1'
#
loop_
_entity.id
_entity.type
_entity.pdbx_description
1 polymer ?
#
loop_
_entity_poly.entity_id
_entity_poly.type
_entity_poly.pdbx_seq_one_letter_code
_entity_poly.pdbx_strand_id
1 'polypeptide(L)' 'MYEYKVLKWRFDLNSAEDLEQELNGYASTGWRVFNIIPNLKGSGSFIYGAVNENEATIILERVKKN' A
#
# COMPACT_ATOMS: atom_id res chain seq x y z
N MET A 1 -16.71 1.24 15.75
CA MET A 1 -15.57 0.31 15.67
C MET A 1 -14.93 0.49 14.29
N TYR A 2 -13.62 0.32 14.13
CA TYR A 2 -12.96 0.45 12.83
C TYR A 2 -12.74 -0.93 12.20
N GLU A 3 -12.82 -1.00 10.87
CA GLU A 3 -12.41 -2.14 10.07
C GLU A 3 -11.15 -1.77 9.30
N TYR A 4 -10.22 -2.73 9.18
CA TYR A 4 -8.95 -2.55 8.49
C TYR A 4 -8.82 -3.54 7.34
N LYS A 5 -8.20 -3.10 6.25
CA LYS A 5 -7.81 -3.92 5.11
C LYS A 5 -6.35 -3.64 4.77
N VAL A 6 -5.62 -4.68 4.37
CA VAL A 6 -4.22 -4.57 3.96
C VAL A 6 -4.12 -4.91 2.47
N LEU A 7 -3.50 -4.01 1.71
CA LEU A 7 -3.19 -4.14 0.30
C LEU A 7 -1.67 -4.19 0.14
N LYS A 8 -1.15 -5.19 -0.57
CA LYS A 8 0.26 -5.22 -0.98
C LYS A 8 0.33 -4.73 -2.42
N TRP A 9 1.16 -3.72 -2.66
CA TRP A 9 1.30 -3.10 -3.97
C TRP A 9 2.72 -3.25 -4.49
N ARG A 10 2.85 -3.68 -5.74
CA ARG A 10 4.13 -3.84 -6.42
C ARG A 10 4.26 -2.81 -7.54
N PHE A 11 5.11 -1.82 -7.34
CA PHE A 11 5.39 -0.73 -8.28
C PHE A 11 6.20 -1.19 -9.51
N ASP A 12 6.82 -2.37 -9.45
CA ASP A 12 7.50 -2.96 -10.61
C ASP A 12 6.55 -3.69 -11.57
N LEU A 13 5.37 -4.06 -11.08
CA LEU A 13 4.37 -4.80 -11.84
C LEU A 13 3.14 -3.96 -12.18
N ASN A 14 2.94 -2.84 -11.49
CA ASN A 14 1.75 -2.00 -11.62
C ASN A 14 2.15 -0.53 -11.63
N SER A 15 1.43 0.26 -12.43
CA SER A 15 1.69 1.69 -12.57
C SER A 15 1.17 2.49 -11.37
N ALA A 16 1.54 3.77 -11.31
CA ALA A 16 0.99 4.68 -10.31
C ALA A 16 -0.49 4.96 -10.57
N GLU A 17 -0.90 4.97 -11.84
CA GLU A 17 -2.27 5.14 -12.29
C GLU A 17 -3.16 3.96 -11.85
N ASP A 18 -2.65 2.73 -11.94
CA ASP A 18 -3.37 1.53 -11.45
C ASP A 18 -3.60 1.61 -9.93
N LEU A 19 -2.60 2.12 -9.20
CA LEU A 19 -2.73 2.32 -7.75
C LEU A 19 -3.79 3.36 -7.43
N GLU A 20 -3.78 4.49 -8.14
CA GLU A 20 -4.77 5.54 -7.99
C GLU A 20 -6.18 5.01 -8.26
N GLN A 21 -6.37 4.24 -9.33
CA GLN A 21 -7.66 3.64 -9.66
C GLN A 21 -8.15 2.68 -8.58
N GLU A 22 -7.28 1.79 -8.09
CA GLU A 22 -7.60 0.84 -7.02
C GLU A 22 -7.97 1.57 -5.71
N LEU A 23 -7.20 2.58 -5.31
CA LEU A 23 -7.48 3.40 -4.12
C LEU A 23 -8.77 4.19 -4.25
N ASN A 24 -9.06 4.75 -5.44
CA ASN A 24 -10.33 5.43 -5.72
C ASN A 24 -11.52 4.47 -5.64
N GLY A 25 -11.35 3.22 -6.11
CA GLY A 25 -12.34 2.15 -5.94
C GLY A 25 -12.65 1.90 -4.46
N TYR A 26 -11.63 1.82 -3.61
CA TYR A 26 -11.80 1.70 -2.16
C TYR A 26 -12.44 2.94 -1.52
N ALA A 27 -12.04 4.15 -1.94
CA ALA A 27 -12.61 5.39 -1.46
C ALA A 27 -14.12 5.48 -1.72
N SER A 28 -14.58 5.01 -2.89
CA SER A 28 -16.01 4.95 -3.25
C SER A 28 -16.85 4.09 -2.29
N THR A 29 -16.22 3.11 -1.64
CA THR A 29 -16.86 2.19 -0.68
C THR A 29 -16.61 2.59 0.78
N GLY A 30 -16.08 3.80 1.01
CA GLY A 30 -15.89 4.39 2.33
C GLY A 30 -14.59 4.02 3.03
N TRP A 31 -13.67 3.33 2.35
CA TRP A 31 -12.32 3.08 2.86
C TRP A 31 -11.43 4.30 2.67
N ARG A 32 -10.47 4.48 3.58
CA ARG A 32 -9.49 5.58 3.54
C ARG A 32 -8.12 5.00 3.81
N VAL A 33 -7.08 5.59 3.23
CA VAL A 33 -5.69 5.23 3.54
C VAL A 33 -5.40 5.63 4.98
N PHE A 34 -5.08 4.64 5.81
CA PHE A 34 -4.62 4.82 7.18
C PHE A 34 -3.11 4.94 7.25
N ASN A 35 -2.38 4.07 6.53
CA ASN A 35 -0.93 4.08 6.51
C ASN A 35 -0.38 3.45 5.21
N ILE A 36 0.82 3.86 4.80
CA ILE A 36 1.57 3.25 3.71
C ILE A 36 2.96 2.94 4.24
N ILE A 37 3.33 1.67 4.23
CA ILE A 37 4.62 1.17 4.70
C ILE A 37 5.39 0.70 3.46
N PRO A 38 6.34 1.50 2.94
CA PRO A 38 7.21 1.04 1.87
C PRO A 38 8.12 -0.06 2.42
N ASN A 39 8.17 -1.21 1.75
CA ASN A 39 9.04 -2.33 2.13
C ASN A 39 10.46 -2.10 1.61
N LEU A 40 11.07 -0.98 2.02
CA LEU A 40 12.47 -0.67 1.78
C LEU A 40 13.31 -1.38 2.85
N LYS A 41 13.79 -2.60 2.58
CA LYS A 41 14.80 -3.22 3.45
C LYS A 41 16.18 -2.65 3.15
N GLY A 42 16.44 -1.44 3.62
CA GLY A 42 17.78 -0.85 3.68
C GLY A 42 18.31 -0.87 5.10
N SER A 43 19.01 -1.94 5.50
CA SER A 43 20.03 -1.79 6.55
C SER A 43 21.16 -0.95 5.97
N GLY A 44 21.71 -0.01 6.74
CA GLY A 44 22.68 0.95 6.26
C GLY A 44 23.80 0.36 5.39
N SER A 45 24.25 1.20 4.45
CA SER A 45 25.34 1.02 3.48
C SER A 45 24.97 0.34 2.15
N PHE A 46 24.78 1.20 1.15
CA PHE A 46 25.31 1.08 -0.21
C PHE A 46 25.96 -0.26 -0.59
N ILE A 47 25.22 -1.34 -0.92
CA ILE A 47 25.72 -2.39 -1.83
C ILE A 47 24.55 -2.98 -2.63
N TYR A 48 24.69 -2.88 -3.95
CA TYR A 48 23.91 -3.55 -5.00
C TYR A 48 23.67 -5.03 -4.69
N GLY A 49 22.41 -5.45 -4.63
CA GLY A 49 22.08 -6.87 -4.57
C GLY A 49 20.58 -7.14 -4.55
N ALA A 50 19.89 -6.94 -5.68
CA ALA A 50 18.55 -7.44 -6.01
C ALA A 50 17.69 -7.98 -4.82
N VAL A 51 17.05 -7.09 -4.04
CA VAL A 51 16.10 -7.46 -2.99
C VAL A 51 14.78 -6.69 -3.17
N ASN A 52 13.88 -7.14 -4.06
CA ASN A 52 12.49 -6.66 -4.27
C ASN A 52 12.13 -5.29 -3.64
N GLU A 53 12.78 -4.23 -4.11
CA GLU A 53 12.71 -2.86 -3.55
C GLU A 53 11.44 -2.11 -3.97
N ASN A 54 10.55 -2.77 -4.70
CA ASN A 54 9.42 -2.17 -5.42
C ASN A 54 8.06 -2.53 -4.81
N GLU A 55 7.99 -2.92 -3.53
CA GLU A 55 6.73 -3.26 -2.86
C GLU A 55 6.39 -2.25 -1.73
N ALA A 56 5.12 -1.90 -1.59
CA ALA A 56 4.58 -1.23 -0.40
C ALA A 56 3.37 -1.98 0.17
N THR A 57 3.21 -1.89 1.48
CA THR A 57 2.01 -2.33 2.19
C THR A 57 1.14 -1.13 2.51
N ILE A 58 -0.06 -1.07 1.93
CA ILE A 58 -1.04 -0.01 2.13
C ILE A 58 -2.11 -0.54 3.08
N ILE A 59 -2.35 0.19 4.17
CA ILE A 59 -3.36 -0.13 5.16
C ILE A 59 -4.52 0.83 4.95
N LEU A 60 -5.71 0.28 4.73
CA LEU A 60 -6.95 1.02 4.59
C LEU A 60 -7.79 0.83 5.85
N GLU A 61 -8.50 1.88 6.25
CA GLU A 61 -9.47 1.84 7.35
C GLU A 61 -10.84 2.33 6.89
N ARG A 62 -11.89 1.84 7.55
CA ARG A 62 -13.23 2.43 7.47
C ARG A 62 -13.96 2.34 8.80
N VAL A 63 -14.93 3.21 8.99
CA VAL A 63 -15.84 3.12 10.14
C VAL A 63 -16.81 1.97 9.90
N LYS A 64 -16.83 1.00 10.81
CA LYS A 64 -17.84 -0.06 10.82
C LYS A 64 -19.20 0.58 11.07
N LYS A 65 -20.11 0.51 10.09
CA LYS A 65 -21.51 0.83 10.31
C LYS A 65 -22.13 -0.35 11.05
N ASN A 66 -22.65 -0.07 12.25
CA ASN A 66 -23.42 -1.04 13.04
C ASN A 66 -24.76 -1.35 12.38
#